data_AF-A0A914R6Q3-F1
#
_entry.id   AF-A0A914R6Q3-F1
#
_cell.length_a   1.000
_cell.length_b   1.000
_cell.length_c   1.000
_cell.angle_alpha   90.00
_cell.angle_beta   90.00
_cell.angle_gamma   90.00
#
_symmetry.space_group_name_H-M   'P 1'
#
loop_
_entity.id
_entity.type
_entity.pdbx_description
1 polymer ?
#
loop_
_entity_poly.entity_id
_entity_poly.type
_entity_poly.pdbx_seq_one_letter_code
_entity_poly.pdbx_strand_id
1 'polypeptide(L)'
;MKSFILQLLRSAILTHYLLAGRWHLGFLNDGPQRQQIRLSAVVAAEAVDGDDERSDDCRFECSGRGECKDGKCHCFAGYSGPYCEESSCPVLCSGNGLFSGGRCICHEGYKGADCDLLAHWCEVPNCNGHGTCNQYG
;
A
#
# COMPACT_ATOMS: atom_id res chain seq x y z
N MET A 1 8.59 37.94 23.43
CA MET A 1 7.16 37.74 23.13
C MET A 1 7.04 36.65 22.07
N LYS A 2 6.67 35.42 22.43
CA LYS A 2 6.48 34.33 21.48
C LYS A 2 5.03 34.36 21.01
N SER A 3 4.82 34.72 19.74
CA SER A 3 3.52 34.66 19.09
C SER A 3 3.14 33.19 18.88
N PHE A 4 2.12 32.72 19.61
CA PHE A 4 1.49 31.43 19.36
C PHE A 4 0.43 31.63 18.28
N ILE A 5 0.75 31.26 17.05
CA ILE A 5 -0.26 31.14 15.98
C ILE A 5 -1.10 29.91 16.31
N LEU A 6 -2.33 30.14 16.77
CA LEU A 6 -3.31 29.09 17.02
C LEU A 6 -3.71 28.49 15.66
N GLN A 7 -3.16 27.32 15.32
CA GLN A 7 -3.57 26.61 14.11
C GLN A 7 -5.03 26.16 14.27
N LEU A 8 -5.93 26.83 13.54
CA LEU A 8 -7.33 26.44 13.41
C LEU A 8 -7.39 25.09 12.68
N LEU A 9 -7.44 24.00 13.45
CA LEU A 9 -7.72 22.67 12.93
C LEU A 9 -9.15 22.66 12.36
N ARG A 10 -9.28 22.62 11.03
CA ARG A 10 -10.56 22.38 10.36
C ARG A 10 -10.81 20.87 10.34
N SER A 11 -11.56 20.37 11.30
CA SER A 11 -11.97 18.97 11.39
C SER A 11 -13.18 18.74 10.48
N ALA A 12 -13.05 17.91 9.45
CA ALA A 12 -14.19 17.38 8.72
C ALA A 12 -14.50 15.98 9.27
N ILE A 13 -15.67 15.80 9.88
CA ILE A 13 -16.15 14.51 10.36
C ILE A 13 -17.03 13.93 9.27
N LEU A 14 -16.58 12.85 8.63
CA LEU A 14 -17.40 12.10 7.67
C LEU A 14 -18.17 11.01 8.43
N THR A 15 -19.37 11.33 8.91
CA THR A 15 -20.28 10.35 9.49
C THR A 15 -21.07 9.70 8.35
N HIS A 16 -20.53 8.64 7.76
CA HIS A 16 -21.29 7.72 6.91
C HIS A 16 -21.03 6.30 7.37
N TYR A 17 -22.09 5.51 7.49
CA TYR A 17 -22.00 4.10 7.86
C TYR A 17 -21.33 3.34 6.72
N LEU A 18 -20.08 2.95 6.96
CA LEU A 18 -19.34 2.06 6.10
C LEU A 18 -20.03 0.69 6.14
N LEU A 19 -20.42 0.15 4.98
CA LEU A 19 -20.97 -1.20 4.87
C LEU A 19 -19.99 -2.24 5.47
N ALA A 20 -20.52 -3.40 5.87
CA ALA A 20 -19.69 -4.52 6.29
C ALA A 20 -18.73 -4.90 5.14
N GLY A 21 -17.43 -5.00 5.46
CA GLY A 21 -16.42 -5.25 4.45
C GLY A 21 -15.04 -4.74 4.87
N ARG A 22 -14.08 -4.95 3.97
CA ARG A 22 -12.70 -4.52 4.15
C ARG A 22 -12.52 -3.10 3.62
N TRP A 23 -11.96 -2.23 4.44
CA TRP A 23 -11.75 -0.82 4.12
C TRP A 23 -10.26 -0.53 4.03
N HIS A 24 -9.84 0.15 2.97
CA HIS A 24 -8.45 0.54 2.76
C HIS A 24 -8.36 2.07 2.81
N LEU A 25 -7.38 2.58 3.56
CA LEU A 25 -7.11 4.02 3.67
C LEU A 25 -5.63 4.26 3.39
N GLY A 26 -5.32 5.00 2.34
CA GLY A 26 -3.95 5.33 1.94
C GLY A 26 -3.65 6.81 2.16
N PHE A 27 -2.53 7.10 2.82
CA PHE A 27 -1.98 8.45 2.90
C PHE A 27 -0.65 8.49 2.17
N LEU A 28 -0.50 9.43 1.26
CA LEU A 28 0.69 9.60 0.46
C LEU A 28 1.18 11.03 0.60
N ASN A 29 2.40 11.16 1.11
CA ASN A 29 3.11 12.43 1.11
C ASN A 29 4.19 12.35 0.03
N ASP A 30 3.95 13.01 -1.10
CA ASP A 30 4.85 13.05 -2.26
C ASP A 30 5.77 14.29 -2.26
N GLY A 31 5.79 15.03 -1.13
CA GLY A 31 6.61 16.22 -0.93
C GLY A 31 7.90 15.96 -0.11
N PRO A 32 8.88 16.87 -0.18
CA PRO A 32 10.17 16.73 0.52
C PRO A 32 10.09 17.01 2.03
N GLN A 33 8.95 17.53 2.51
CA GLN A 33 8.76 17.94 3.90
C GLN A 33 7.91 16.94 4.67
N ARG A 34 8.25 16.74 5.94
CA ARG A 34 7.43 15.94 6.86
C ARG A 34 6.16 16.70 7.19
N GLN A 35 5.02 16.07 6.99
CA GLN A 35 3.72 16.62 7.35
C GLN A 35 3.18 15.89 8.59
N GLN A 36 2.67 16.67 9.55
CA GLN A 36 1.98 16.09 10.70
C GLN A 36 0.55 15.74 10.27
N ILE A 37 0.24 14.45 10.23
CA ILE A 37 -1.12 13.97 9.99
C ILE A 37 -1.76 13.51 11.30
N ARG A 38 -3.04 13.79 11.48
CA ARG A 38 -3.86 13.26 12.58
C ARG A 38 -5.10 12.62 11.96
N LEU A 39 -5.12 11.30 11.91
CA LEU A 39 -6.30 10.55 11.52
C LEU A 39 -7.10 10.21 12.78
N SER A 40 -8.37 10.61 12.80
CA SER A 40 -9.31 10.23 13.86
C SER A 40 -10.46 9.46 13.25
N ALA A 41 -10.33 8.14 13.20
CA ALA A 41 -11.40 7.23 12.84
C ALA A 41 -11.98 6.65 14.14
N VAL A 42 -13.29 6.83 14.38
CA VAL A 42 -13.98 6.27 15.55
C VAL A 42 -14.98 5.25 15.05
N VAL A 43 -14.71 3.98 15.32
CA VAL A 43 -15.65 2.87 15.12
C VAL A 43 -16.18 2.50 16.51
N ALA A 44 -17.44 2.80 16.77
CA ALA A 44 -18.12 2.36 17.97
C ALA A 44 -18.96 1.13 17.62
N ALA A 45 -18.42 -0.06 17.88
CA ALA A 45 -19.20 -1.27 18.02
C ALA A 45 -18.55 -2.16 19.08
N GLU A 46 -19.41 -2.70 19.94
CA GLU A 46 -19.11 -3.43 21.17
C GLU A 46 -18.13 -4.59 20.96
N ALA A 47 -17.32 -4.85 21.98
CA ALA A 47 -16.31 -5.90 22.00
C ALA A 47 -16.93 -7.26 21.65
N VAL A 48 -16.40 -7.90 20.61
CA VAL A 48 -16.50 -9.35 20.47
C VAL A 48 -15.25 -9.91 21.13
N ASP A 49 -15.41 -10.49 22.32
CA ASP A 49 -14.37 -11.30 22.97
C ASP A 49 -14.12 -12.53 22.09
N GLY A 50 -13.13 -12.40 21.21
CA GLY A 50 -12.56 -13.49 20.44
C GLY A 50 -11.30 -13.96 21.13
N ASP A 51 -11.46 -14.79 22.15
CA ASP A 51 -10.36 -15.57 22.71
C ASP A 51 -9.88 -16.56 21.63
N ASP A 52 -8.75 -16.27 20.99
CA ASP A 52 -7.91 -17.31 20.39
C ASP A 52 -6.45 -17.04 20.77
N GLU A 53 -6.16 -17.29 22.05
CA GLU A 53 -4.80 -17.59 22.49
C GLU A 53 -4.36 -18.92 21.88
N ARG A 54 -3.83 -18.86 20.67
CA ARG A 54 -2.92 -19.90 20.19
C ARG A 54 -1.69 -19.23 19.62
N SER A 55 -0.61 -19.32 20.38
CA SER A 55 0.75 -19.03 19.94
C SER A 55 1.01 -19.78 18.64
N ASP A 56 0.83 -19.11 17.50
CA ASP A 56 0.94 -19.67 16.16
C ASP A 56 2.23 -19.13 15.53
N ASP A 57 3.28 -19.90 15.76
CA ASP A 57 4.64 -19.71 15.29
C ASP A 57 4.68 -19.65 13.77
N CYS A 58 4.59 -18.44 13.21
CA CYS A 58 4.80 -18.09 11.81
C CYS A 58 4.42 -19.18 10.81
N ARG A 59 3.19 -19.67 10.96
CA ARG A 59 2.72 -20.85 10.25
C ARG A 59 2.90 -20.66 8.75
N PHE A 60 3.31 -21.73 8.07
CA PHE A 60 3.61 -21.71 6.63
C PHE A 60 4.76 -20.78 6.23
N GLU A 61 5.69 -20.47 7.14
CA GLU A 61 6.83 -19.58 6.89
C GLU A 61 6.38 -18.23 6.30
N CYS A 62 5.32 -17.65 6.86
CA CYS A 62 4.73 -16.42 6.36
C CYS A 62 4.38 -16.50 4.87
N SER A 63 3.88 -17.67 4.43
CA SER A 63 3.55 -17.98 3.04
C SER A 63 4.71 -17.77 2.06
N GLY A 64 5.96 -17.80 2.54
CA GLY A 64 7.17 -17.45 1.79
C GLY A 64 7.24 -15.97 1.37
N ARG A 65 6.42 -15.12 1.99
CA ARG A 65 6.18 -13.71 1.62
C ARG A 65 6.44 -12.76 2.79
N GLY A 66 7.21 -13.19 3.77
CA GLY A 66 7.62 -12.37 4.91
C GLY A 66 8.71 -13.03 5.74
N GLU A 67 9.19 -12.29 6.74
CA GLU A 67 10.14 -12.78 7.74
C GLU A 67 9.41 -13.10 9.04
N CYS A 68 9.64 -14.29 9.60
CA CYS A 68 9.20 -14.60 10.96
C CYS A 68 10.11 -13.92 11.98
N LYS A 69 9.56 -13.05 12.83
CA LYS A 69 10.28 -12.51 14.00
C LYS A 69 9.36 -12.53 15.20
N ASP A 70 9.88 -13.03 16.32
CA ASP A 70 9.17 -13.11 17.60
C ASP A 70 7.77 -13.76 17.49
N GLY A 71 7.65 -14.82 16.68
CA GLY A 71 6.41 -15.55 16.47
C GLY A 71 5.38 -14.82 15.59
N LYS A 72 5.78 -13.75 14.89
CA LYS A 72 4.90 -12.98 14.01
C LYS A 72 5.52 -12.78 12.63
N CYS A 73 4.66 -12.81 11.62
CA CYS A 73 5.07 -12.54 10.25
C CYS A 73 5.23 -11.05 9.97
N HIS A 74 6.42 -10.68 9.48
CA HIS A 74 6.75 -9.38 8.91
C HIS A 74 6.73 -9.49 7.40
N CYS A 75 5.58 -9.17 6.80
CA CYS A 75 5.38 -9.34 5.36
C CYS A 75 6.29 -8.45 4.52
N PHE A 76 6.76 -9.01 3.41
CA PHE A 76 7.41 -8.24 2.35
C PHE A 76 6.41 -7.27 1.71
N ALA A 77 6.94 -6.25 1.03
CA ALA A 77 6.13 -5.24 0.37
C ALA A 77 5.09 -5.90 -0.56
N GLY A 78 3.85 -5.45 -0.45
CA GLY A 78 2.73 -5.96 -1.24
C GLY A 78 2.01 -7.18 -0.68
N TYR A 79 2.35 -7.61 0.54
CA TYR A 79 1.64 -8.68 1.22
C TYR A 79 1.13 -8.23 2.60
N SER A 80 -0.02 -8.79 2.98
CA SER A 80 -0.70 -8.57 4.25
C SER A 80 -1.35 -9.85 4.75
N GLY A 81 -2.01 -9.77 5.89
CA GLY A 81 -2.58 -10.92 6.60
C GLY A 81 -1.65 -11.44 7.70
N PRO A 82 -2.17 -12.23 8.65
CA PRO A 82 -1.38 -12.79 9.75
C PRO A 82 -0.19 -13.64 9.31
N TYR A 83 -0.25 -14.24 8.11
CA TYR A 83 0.80 -15.08 7.55
C TYR A 83 1.22 -14.64 6.13
N CYS A 84 1.01 -13.36 5.78
CA CYS A 84 1.37 -12.78 4.48
C CYS A 84 0.73 -13.48 3.26
N GLU A 85 -0.41 -14.11 3.47
CA GLU A 85 -1.17 -14.85 2.48
C GLU A 85 -1.97 -13.95 1.53
N GLU A 86 -2.22 -12.71 1.94
CA GLU A 86 -3.00 -11.76 1.18
C GLU A 86 -2.09 -10.86 0.35
N SER A 87 -2.41 -10.66 -0.92
CA SER A 87 -1.77 -9.62 -1.72
C SER A 87 -2.43 -8.27 -1.43
N SER A 88 -1.65 -7.30 -0.99
CA SER A 88 -2.10 -5.92 -0.82
C SER A 88 -2.11 -5.22 -2.19
N CYS A 89 -3.19 -5.40 -2.96
CA CYS A 89 -3.38 -4.68 -4.21
C CYS A 89 -4.22 -3.40 -4.01
N PRO A 90 -3.83 -2.27 -4.63
CA PRO A 90 -2.59 -2.03 -5.35
C PRO A 90 -1.45 -1.58 -4.40
N VAL A 91 -0.27 -2.16 -4.58
CA VAL A 91 0.97 -1.56 -4.05
C VAL A 91 1.23 -0.29 -4.85
N LEU A 92 1.52 0.80 -4.17
CA LEU A 92 1.86 2.05 -4.84
C LEU A 92 3.03 1.81 -5.81
N CYS A 93 2.88 2.20 -7.07
CA CYS A 93 3.84 1.94 -8.14
C CYS A 93 4.21 0.46 -8.28
N SER A 94 3.29 -0.45 -7.98
CA SER A 94 3.46 -1.90 -8.06
C SER A 94 4.66 -2.43 -7.26
N GLY A 95 5.17 -1.65 -6.31
CA GLY A 95 6.42 -1.94 -5.60
C GLY A 95 7.69 -1.74 -6.44
N ASN A 96 7.57 -1.32 -7.69
CA ASN A 96 8.65 -1.18 -8.67
C ASN A 96 8.96 0.29 -8.99
N GLY A 97 8.58 1.22 -8.11
CA GLY A 97 8.85 2.63 -8.32
C GLY A 97 8.64 3.49 -7.08
N LEU A 98 9.15 4.71 -7.16
CA LEU A 98 8.93 5.77 -6.19
C LEU A 98 7.77 6.66 -6.67
N PHE A 99 6.73 6.81 -5.87
CA PHE A 99 5.73 7.82 -6.16
C PHE A 99 6.23 9.21 -5.77
N SER A 100 6.29 10.12 -6.74
CA SER A 100 6.72 11.49 -6.52
C SER A 100 6.06 12.43 -7.52
N GLY A 101 5.51 13.55 -7.03
CA GLY A 101 4.85 14.56 -7.87
C GLY A 101 3.63 14.01 -8.61
N GLY A 102 2.79 13.22 -7.94
CA GLY A 102 1.57 12.66 -8.54
C GLY A 102 1.76 11.52 -9.55
N ARG A 103 2.97 10.96 -9.70
CA ARG A 103 3.26 9.86 -10.63
C ARG A 103 4.27 8.88 -10.06
N CYS A 104 4.32 7.69 -10.65
CA CYS A 104 5.38 6.73 -10.38
C CYS A 104 6.65 7.05 -11.18
N ILE A 105 7.79 7.00 -10.48
CA ILE A 105 9.14 7.01 -11.03
C ILE A 105 9.65 5.57 -10.90
N CYS A 106 9.64 4.83 -12.01
CA CYS A 106 9.97 3.40 -11.98
C CYS A 106 11.45 3.15 -11.70
N HIS A 107 11.71 2.07 -10.95
CA HIS A 107 13.03 1.50 -10.82
C HIS A 107 13.51 0.97 -12.18
N GLU A 108 14.83 0.82 -12.31
CA GLU A 108 15.44 0.31 -13.54
C GLU A 108 14.82 -1.04 -13.93
N GLY A 109 14.49 -1.17 -15.22
CA GLY A 109 13.83 -2.36 -15.76
C GLY A 109 12.29 -2.34 -15.71
N TYR A 110 11.67 -1.30 -15.16
CA TYR A 110 10.21 -1.14 -15.11
C TYR A 110 9.72 0.14 -15.80
N LYS A 111 8.47 0.10 -16.26
CA LYS A 111 7.73 1.20 -16.90
C LYS A 111 6.22 1.03 -16.69
N GLY A 112 5.44 1.92 -17.31
CA GLY A 112 3.98 1.98 -17.13
C GLY A 112 3.60 3.03 -16.08
N ALA A 113 2.32 3.42 -16.05
CA ALA A 113 1.82 4.42 -15.11
C ALA A 113 2.02 4.00 -13.65
N ASP A 114 1.95 2.69 -13.40
CA ASP A 114 2.07 2.07 -12.08
C ASP A 114 3.34 1.22 -11.93
N CYS A 115 4.33 1.34 -12.83
CA CYS A 115 5.55 0.52 -12.84
C CYS A 115 5.31 -1.00 -12.84
N ASP A 116 4.20 -1.41 -13.42
CA ASP A 116 3.71 -2.78 -13.52
C ASP A 116 4.27 -3.52 -14.75
N LEU A 117 4.90 -2.80 -15.68
CA LEU A 117 5.41 -3.36 -16.93
C LEU A 117 6.93 -3.42 -16.92
N LEU A 118 7.50 -4.51 -17.45
CA LEU A 118 8.94 -4.55 -17.70
C LEU A 118 9.31 -3.62 -18.86
N ALA A 119 10.46 -2.96 -18.76
CA ALA A 119 10.90 -1.96 -19.72
C ALA A 119 10.97 -2.51 -21.16
N HIS A 120 11.34 -3.79 -21.31
CA HIS A 120 11.44 -4.50 -22.58
C HIS A 120 10.11 -5.07 -23.10
N TRP A 121 9.01 -4.99 -22.34
CA TRP A 121 7.70 -5.46 -22.79
C TRP A 121 6.96 -4.37 -23.54
N CYS A 122 6.26 -4.72 -24.61
CA CYS A 122 5.37 -3.76 -25.25
C CYS A 122 4.03 -3.70 -24.52
N GLU A 123 3.55 -2.48 -24.29
CA GLU A 123 2.19 -2.24 -23.79
C GLU A 123 1.14 -2.81 -24.76
N VAL A 124 1.43 -2.74 -26.06
CA VAL A 124 0.58 -3.29 -27.12
C VAL A 124 1.37 -4.35 -27.88
N PRO A 125 1.00 -5.65 -27.80
CA PRO A 125 1.77 -6.76 -28.37
C PRO A 125 2.05 -6.67 -29.88
N ASN A 126 1.20 -5.98 -30.65
CA ASN A 126 1.34 -5.82 -32.09
C ASN A 126 1.64 -4.39 -32.54
N CYS A 127 1.92 -3.48 -31.59
CA CYS A 127 2.11 -2.05 -31.87
C CYS A 127 0.98 -1.44 -32.75
N ASN A 128 -0.25 -1.95 -32.68
CA ASN A 128 -1.37 -1.62 -33.57
C ASN A 128 -1.05 -1.77 -35.07
N GLY A 129 -0.15 -2.67 -35.46
CA GLY A 129 0.27 -2.88 -36.84
C GLY A 129 1.28 -1.84 -37.36
N HIS A 130 1.74 -0.92 -36.52
CA HIS A 130 2.71 0.12 -36.88
C HIS A 130 4.16 -0.22 -36.49
N GLY A 131 4.43 -1.47 -36.11
CA GLY A 131 5.77 -1.90 -35.73
C GLY A 131 5.82 -3.38 -35.37
N THR A 132 7.02 -3.84 -34.98
CA THR A 132 7.27 -5.19 -34.50
C THR A 132 7.75 -5.13 -33.06
N CYS A 133 7.06 -5.82 -32.16
CA CYS A 133 7.49 -6.00 -30.79
C CYS A 133 8.18 -7.35 -30.62
N ASN A 134 9.31 -7.40 -29.91
CA ASN A 134 9.93 -8.65 -29.48
C ASN A 134 10.36 -8.57 -28.00
N GLN A 135 10.96 -9.66 -27.48
CA GLN A 135 11.40 -9.74 -26.09
C GLN A 135 12.52 -8.75 -25.69
N TYR A 136 13.02 -7.94 -26.63
CA TYR A 136 14.07 -6.95 -26.42
C TYR A 136 13.57 -5.50 -26.53
N GLY A 137 12.27 -5.30 -26.79
CA GLY A 137 11.68 -3.99 -27.10
C GLY A 137 11.50 -3.82 -28.59
#